data_AF-A0A321LJ04-F1
#
_entry.id   AF-A0A321LJ04-F1
#
_cell.length_a   1.000
_cell.length_b   1.000
_cell.length_c   1.000
_cell.angle_alpha   90.00
_cell.angle_beta   90.00
_cell.angle_gamma   90.00
#
_symmetry.space_group_name_H-M   'P 1'
#
loop_
_entity.id
_entity.type
_entity.pdbx_description
1 polymer ?
#
loop_
_entity_poly.entity_id
_entity_poly.type
_entity_poly.pdbx_seq_one_letter_code
_entity_poly.pdbx_strand_id
1 'polypeptide(L)'
;MWSLFGCLIAALSGSIHLFWREWLYIQGFFAVAAALFLGLMALSPALSETVQQASHCPKFECWSDQQKIARLRRVVIIFIMIVGTITTTRLGFTVPPPTRYFMWLTCTGVCAMAGFITWHAIEVLYTATKISEFKIKFFVYSPGETRSLKKLAVYFVTFSLSVTVGYIFAFAGTMSPLWRGNSTWINGVRAFWPVIYVPLCLAITTYPHLVIHRVIRQEKDRLIISYQEQINSLIGDAQSLSKQDIERVNALADLIKRIESSPSFALNFPIAIGAALTYIVNIGSLFISKELVGQILRKLLRM
;
A
#
# COMPACT_ATOMS: atom_id res chain seq x y z
N MET A 1 -18.28 -2.22 -18.02
CA MET A 1 -19.58 -2.86 -17.71
C MET A 1 -20.38 -2.13 -16.63
N TRP A 2 -19.88 -1.92 -15.40
CA TRP A 2 -20.67 -1.26 -14.33
C TRP A 2 -21.20 0.13 -14.69
N SER A 3 -20.37 0.98 -15.31
CA SER A 3 -20.82 2.29 -15.80
C SER A 3 -21.88 2.18 -16.90
N LEU A 4 -21.86 1.13 -17.73
CA LEU A 4 -22.86 0.90 -18.79
C LEU A 4 -24.22 0.53 -18.19
N PHE A 5 -24.25 -0.25 -17.11
CA PHE A 5 -25.49 -0.48 -16.34
C PHE A 5 -26.04 0.82 -15.76
N GLY A 6 -25.18 1.69 -15.22
CA GLY A 6 -25.59 3.02 -14.76
C GLY A 6 -26.17 3.87 -15.90
N CYS A 7 -25.54 3.88 -17.07
CA CYS A 7 -26.05 4.56 -18.26
C CYS A 7 -27.40 4.01 -18.72
N LEU A 8 -27.61 2.69 -18.68
CA LEU A 8 -28.88 2.07 -19.04
C LEU A 8 -30.00 2.51 -18.09
N ILE A 9 -29.77 2.45 -16.78
CA ILE A 9 -30.73 2.91 -15.75
C ILE A 9 -31.03 4.40 -15.92
N ALA A 10 -30.01 5.20 -16.22
CA ALA A 10 -30.15 6.63 -16.45
C ALA A 10 -30.89 6.95 -17.76
N ALA A 11 -30.67 6.16 -18.82
CA ALA A 11 -31.37 6.30 -20.09
C ALA A 11 -32.86 5.98 -19.94
N LEU A 12 -33.19 4.89 -19.24
CA LEU A 12 -34.58 4.49 -18.96
C LEU A 12 -35.35 5.52 -18.11
N SER A 13 -34.64 6.39 -17.39
CA SER A 13 -35.21 7.44 -16.55
C SER A 13 -35.07 8.86 -17.12
N GLY A 14 -34.59 9.01 -18.35
CA GLY A 14 -34.37 10.31 -18.98
C GLY A 14 -33.32 11.19 -18.27
N SER A 15 -32.44 10.60 -17.46
CA SER A 15 -31.49 11.30 -16.58
C SER A 15 -30.01 11.12 -16.98
N ILE A 16 -29.74 10.64 -18.21
CA ILE A 16 -28.39 10.27 -18.68
C ILE A 16 -27.36 11.40 -18.56
N HIS A 17 -27.73 12.65 -18.88
CA HIS A 17 -26.83 13.80 -18.72
C HIS A 17 -26.51 14.09 -17.26
N LEU A 18 -27.50 13.98 -16.37
CA LEU A 18 -27.30 14.17 -14.93
C LEU A 18 -26.42 13.06 -14.36
N PHE A 19 -26.64 11.81 -14.77
CA PHE A 19 -25.80 10.68 -14.40
C PHE A 19 -24.35 10.91 -14.79
N TRP A 20 -24.05 11.19 -16.06
CA TRP A 20 -22.67 11.38 -16.51
C TRP A 20 -21.98 12.54 -15.82
N ARG A 21 -22.71 13.65 -15.63
CA ARG A 21 -22.22 14.77 -14.86
C ARG A 21 -21.79 14.28 -13.47
N GLU A 22 -22.72 13.74 -12.69
CA GLU A 22 -22.39 13.29 -11.33
C GLU A 22 -21.29 12.24 -11.30
N TRP A 23 -21.35 11.25 -12.19
CA TRP A 23 -20.41 10.14 -12.27
C TRP A 23 -18.98 10.62 -12.55
N LEU A 24 -18.80 11.61 -13.43
CA LEU A 24 -17.50 12.23 -13.67
C LEU A 24 -17.05 13.06 -12.47
N TYR A 25 -17.95 13.84 -11.86
CA TYR A 25 -17.60 14.69 -10.72
C TYR A 25 -17.16 13.89 -9.50
N ILE A 26 -17.82 12.77 -9.20
CA ILE A 26 -17.41 11.88 -8.10
C ILE A 26 -16.25 10.95 -8.47
N GLN A 27 -15.72 11.06 -9.70
CA GLN A 27 -14.69 10.17 -10.24
C GLN A 27 -15.13 8.69 -10.19
N GLY A 28 -16.41 8.41 -10.41
CA GLY A 28 -17.04 7.12 -10.15
C GLY A 28 -16.40 5.96 -10.90
N PHE A 29 -15.99 6.17 -12.16
CA PHE A 29 -15.25 5.17 -12.92
C PHE A 29 -13.93 4.81 -12.25
N PHE A 30 -13.12 5.80 -11.87
CA PHE A 30 -11.82 5.59 -11.25
C PHE A 30 -11.94 5.01 -9.84
N ALA A 31 -12.93 5.45 -9.06
CA ALA A 31 -13.19 4.92 -7.72
C ALA A 31 -13.59 3.44 -7.77
N VAL A 32 -14.46 3.05 -8.70
CA VAL A 32 -14.86 1.65 -8.90
C VAL A 32 -13.68 0.81 -9.40
N ALA A 33 -12.92 1.31 -10.38
CA ALA A 33 -11.76 0.61 -10.90
C ALA A 33 -10.69 0.41 -9.82
N ALA A 34 -10.37 1.45 -9.05
CA ALA A 34 -9.44 1.37 -7.93
C ALA A 34 -9.93 0.41 -6.85
N ALA A 35 -11.21 0.47 -6.47
CA ALA A 35 -11.80 -0.42 -5.49
C ALA A 35 -11.74 -1.89 -5.92
N LEU A 36 -12.01 -2.19 -7.19
CA LEU A 36 -11.89 -3.55 -7.74
C LEU A 36 -10.44 -4.01 -7.79
N PHE A 37 -9.53 -3.19 -8.33
CA PHE A 37 -8.12 -3.57 -8.45
C PHE A 37 -7.48 -3.80 -7.07
N LEU A 38 -7.62 -2.84 -6.16
CA LEU A 38 -7.09 -2.95 -4.81
C LEU A 38 -7.80 -4.01 -3.98
N GLY A 39 -9.12 -4.19 -4.17
CA GLY A 39 -9.90 -5.25 -3.54
C GLY A 39 -9.41 -6.64 -3.99
N LEU A 40 -9.15 -6.83 -5.28
CA LEU A 40 -8.58 -8.07 -5.81
C LEU A 40 -7.17 -8.31 -5.28
N MET A 41 -6.32 -7.28 -5.20
CA MET A 41 -5.01 -7.40 -4.57
C MET A 41 -5.12 -7.82 -3.09
N ALA A 42 -6.03 -7.20 -2.33
CA ALA A 42 -6.27 -7.47 -0.92
C ALA A 42 -6.89 -8.85 -0.64
N LEU A 43 -7.64 -9.39 -1.61
CA LEU A 43 -8.18 -10.75 -1.54
C LEU A 43 -7.22 -11.80 -2.08
N SER A 44 -6.20 -11.40 -2.84
CA SER A 44 -5.21 -12.32 -3.39
C SER A 44 -4.30 -12.88 -2.28
N PRO A 45 -3.84 -14.14 -2.41
CA PRO A 45 -2.86 -14.72 -1.50
C PRO A 45 -1.44 -14.15 -1.71
N ALA A 46 -1.25 -13.17 -2.60
CA ALA A 46 0.06 -12.70 -3.04
C ALA A 46 0.97 -12.23 -1.89
N LEU A 47 0.41 -11.57 -0.87
CA LEU A 47 1.17 -11.18 0.32
C LEU A 47 1.71 -12.43 1.04
N SER A 48 0.83 -13.38 1.35
CA SER A 48 1.18 -14.62 2.05
C SER A 48 2.21 -15.44 1.27
N GLU A 49 1.98 -15.63 -0.04
CA GLU A 49 2.91 -16.34 -0.92
C GLU A 49 4.28 -15.67 -0.97
N THR A 50 4.32 -14.34 -1.03
CA THR A 50 5.59 -13.60 -1.09
C THR A 50 6.35 -13.70 0.22
N VAL A 51 5.67 -13.66 1.36
CA VAL A 51 6.26 -13.86 2.69
C VAL A 51 6.76 -15.30 2.86
N GLN A 52 5.98 -16.29 2.43
CA GLN A 52 6.36 -17.70 2.48
C GLN A 52 7.58 -18.00 1.58
N GLN A 53 7.66 -17.37 0.41
CA GLN A 53 8.85 -17.44 -0.46
C GLN A 53 10.07 -16.78 0.20
N ALA A 54 9.87 -15.71 0.97
CA ALA A 54 10.94 -15.00 1.66
C ALA A 54 11.43 -15.68 2.94
N SER A 55 10.62 -16.52 3.57
CA SER A 55 10.92 -17.12 4.88
C SER A 55 11.36 -18.58 4.80
N HIS A 56 12.02 -19.05 5.86
CA HIS A 56 12.25 -20.48 6.11
C HIS A 56 11.03 -21.20 6.71
N CYS A 57 9.96 -20.48 7.06
CA CYS A 57 8.75 -21.05 7.65
C CYS A 57 7.83 -21.64 6.56
N PRO A 58 7.63 -22.98 6.51
CA PRO A 58 6.78 -23.60 5.50
C PRO A 58 5.28 -23.33 5.70
N LYS A 59 4.88 -22.91 6.91
CA LYS A 59 3.49 -22.56 7.27
C LYS A 59 3.42 -21.13 7.81
N PHE A 60 3.61 -20.15 6.93
CA PHE A 60 3.18 -18.79 7.24
C PHE A 60 1.65 -18.75 7.13
N GLU A 61 0.96 -18.75 8.26
CA GLU A 61 -0.47 -18.40 8.29
C GLU A 61 -0.56 -16.89 8.31
N CYS A 62 -1.32 -16.32 7.37
CA CYS A 62 -1.55 -14.89 7.36
C CYS A 62 -2.26 -14.53 8.66
N TRP A 63 -1.93 -13.38 9.25
CA TRP A 63 -2.53 -12.93 10.51
C TRP A 63 -4.07 -12.94 10.45
N SER A 64 -4.62 -12.70 9.26
CA SER A 64 -6.04 -12.79 8.89
C SER A 64 -6.71 -14.13 9.17
N ASP A 65 -5.95 -15.22 9.08
CA ASP A 65 -6.49 -16.59 9.04
C ASP A 65 -6.77 -17.14 10.44
N GLN A 66 -6.24 -16.48 11.48
CA GLN A 66 -6.57 -16.82 12.86
C GLN A 66 -8.03 -16.44 13.15
N GLN A 67 -8.82 -17.41 13.63
CA GLN A 67 -10.27 -17.29 13.80
C GLN A 67 -10.73 -16.08 14.62
N LYS A 68 -9.95 -15.68 15.64
CA LYS A 68 -10.23 -14.48 16.46
C LYS A 68 -10.07 -13.19 15.65
N ILE A 69 -9.10 -13.15 14.74
CA ILE A 69 -8.75 -11.99 13.91
C ILE A 69 -9.72 -11.88 12.73
N ALA A 70 -10.21 -12.99 12.20
CA ALA A 70 -11.27 -13.00 11.19
C ALA A 70 -12.58 -12.32 11.66
N ARG A 71 -12.86 -12.31 12.97
CA ARG A 71 -13.97 -11.51 13.53
C ARG A 71 -13.65 -10.02 13.52
N LEU A 72 -12.47 -9.64 13.98
CA LEU A 72 -12.03 -8.24 13.99
C LEU A 72 -12.00 -7.65 12.57
N ARG A 73 -11.49 -8.40 11.59
CA ARG A 73 -11.51 -8.06 10.17
C ARG A 73 -12.92 -7.68 9.70
N ARG A 74 -13.90 -8.53 9.98
CA ARG A 74 -15.31 -8.28 9.62
C ARG A 74 -15.86 -7.02 10.29
N VAL A 75 -15.56 -6.81 11.57
CA VAL A 75 -16.00 -5.61 12.29
C VAL A 75 -15.44 -4.34 11.65
N VAL A 76 -14.14 -4.31 11.31
CA VAL A 76 -13.50 -3.15 10.66
C VAL A 76 -14.11 -2.88 9.29
N ILE A 77 -14.29 -3.91 8.47
CA ILE A 77 -14.88 -3.79 7.13
C ILE A 77 -16.32 -3.24 7.22
N ILE A 78 -17.14 -3.81 8.10
CA ILE A 78 -18.53 -3.38 8.30
C ILE A 78 -18.58 -1.94 8.82
N PHE A 79 -17.71 -1.59 9.78
CA PHE A 79 -17.63 -0.23 10.30
C PHE A 79 -17.29 0.79 9.21
N ILE A 80 -16.25 0.53 8.40
CA ILE A 80 -15.85 1.41 7.29
C ILE A 80 -16.96 1.50 6.24
N MET A 81 -17.61 0.38 5.92
CA MET A 81 -18.75 0.35 4.99
C MET A 81 -19.89 1.24 5.49
N ILE A 82 -20.30 1.10 6.76
CA ILE A 82 -21.41 1.87 7.34
C ILE A 82 -21.05 3.36 7.38
N VAL A 83 -19.89 3.71 7.93
CA VAL A 83 -19.44 5.11 8.04
C VAL A 83 -19.31 5.76 6.66
N GLY A 84 -18.67 5.07 5.71
CA GLY A 84 -18.50 5.55 4.34
C GLY A 84 -19.82 5.73 3.60
N THR A 85 -20.75 4.77 3.76
CA THR A 85 -22.08 4.85 3.16
C THR A 85 -22.88 6.01 3.73
N ILE A 86 -22.96 6.14 5.07
CA ILE A 86 -23.65 7.25 5.72
C ILE A 86 -23.06 8.59 5.29
N THR A 87 -21.73 8.68 5.23
CA THR A 87 -21.03 9.90 4.80
C THR A 87 -21.42 10.27 3.38
N THR A 88 -21.38 9.32 2.46
CA THR A 88 -21.69 9.55 1.04
C THR A 88 -23.18 9.85 0.82
N THR A 89 -24.08 9.16 1.52
CA THR A 89 -25.52 9.45 1.48
C THR A 89 -25.80 10.86 1.99
N ARG A 90 -25.13 11.30 3.07
CA ARG A 90 -25.27 12.67 3.61
C ARG A 90 -24.64 13.75 2.72
N LEU A 91 -23.63 13.42 1.91
CA LEU A 91 -23.12 14.33 0.88
C LEU A 91 -24.14 14.56 -0.24
N GLY A 92 -24.99 13.56 -0.52
CA GLY A 92 -26.17 13.66 -1.39
C GLY A 92 -25.85 13.67 -2.90
N PHE A 93 -26.73 13.03 -3.68
CA PHE A 93 -26.67 12.99 -5.14
C PHE A 93 -27.77 13.86 -5.77
N THR A 94 -27.44 14.51 -6.88
CA THR A 94 -28.32 15.39 -7.66
C THR A 94 -29.21 14.63 -8.65
N VAL A 95 -28.88 13.38 -8.99
CA VAL A 95 -29.72 12.55 -9.87
C VAL A 95 -31.08 12.19 -9.23
N PRO A 96 -32.14 12.07 -10.04
CA PRO A 96 -33.43 11.54 -9.59
C PRO A 96 -33.40 10.01 -9.41
N PRO A 97 -34.37 9.42 -8.69
CA PRO A 97 -34.64 7.99 -8.75
C PRO A 97 -35.02 7.56 -10.19
N PRO A 98 -34.68 6.33 -10.64
CA PRO A 98 -33.96 5.25 -9.95
C PRO A 98 -32.43 5.39 -9.96
N THR A 99 -31.85 6.26 -10.78
CA THR A 99 -30.39 6.46 -10.93
C THR A 99 -29.70 6.76 -9.59
N ARG A 100 -30.37 7.50 -8.70
CA ARG A 100 -29.87 7.75 -7.33
C ARG A 100 -29.61 6.47 -6.53
N TYR A 101 -30.50 5.49 -6.62
CA TYR A 101 -30.36 4.23 -5.89
C TYR A 101 -29.18 3.41 -6.42
N PHE A 102 -28.97 3.42 -7.74
CA PHE A 102 -27.78 2.81 -8.34
C PHE A 102 -26.49 3.46 -7.85
N MET A 103 -26.44 4.79 -7.75
CA MET A 103 -25.27 5.50 -7.24
C MET A 103 -25.02 5.18 -5.76
N TRP A 104 -26.06 5.14 -4.91
CA TRP A 104 -25.90 4.72 -3.51
C TRP A 104 -25.41 3.29 -3.39
N LEU A 105 -25.98 2.35 -4.15
CA LEU A 105 -25.53 0.96 -4.15
C LEU A 105 -24.06 0.84 -4.56
N THR A 106 -23.65 1.57 -5.60
CA THR A 106 -22.26 1.61 -6.03
C THR A 106 -21.36 2.13 -4.92
N CYS A 107 -21.72 3.23 -4.27
CA CYS A 107 -20.93 3.81 -3.19
C CYS A 107 -20.82 2.85 -2.01
N THR A 108 -21.89 2.16 -1.62
CA THR A 108 -21.85 1.12 -0.59
C THR A 108 -20.84 0.02 -0.95
N GLY A 109 -20.86 -0.45 -2.20
CA GLY A 109 -19.91 -1.45 -2.70
C GLY A 109 -18.46 -0.96 -2.65
N VAL A 110 -18.21 0.29 -3.07
CA VAL A 110 -16.88 0.92 -2.99
C VAL A 110 -16.44 1.09 -1.53
N CYS A 111 -17.33 1.49 -0.62
CA CYS A 111 -17.02 1.61 0.81
C CYS A 111 -16.74 0.25 1.46
N ALA A 112 -17.44 -0.82 1.06
CA ALA A 112 -17.13 -2.18 1.49
C ALA A 112 -15.72 -2.60 1.05
N MET A 113 -15.38 -2.36 -0.23
CA MET A 113 -14.03 -2.61 -0.76
C MET A 113 -12.96 -1.76 -0.07
N ALA A 114 -13.23 -0.49 0.22
CA ALA A 114 -12.34 0.35 1.02
C ALA A 114 -12.07 -0.25 2.41
N GLY A 115 -13.07 -0.90 3.02
CA GLY A 115 -12.90 -1.67 4.25
C GLY A 115 -11.90 -2.82 4.09
N PHE A 116 -12.02 -3.62 3.03
CA PHE A 116 -11.07 -4.70 2.73
C PHE A 116 -9.66 -4.18 2.49
N ILE A 117 -9.51 -3.10 1.72
CA ILE A 117 -8.22 -2.48 1.41
C ILE A 117 -7.56 -1.93 2.68
N THR A 118 -8.34 -1.29 3.55
CA THR A 118 -7.86 -0.76 4.83
C THR A 118 -7.40 -1.90 5.75
N TRP A 119 -8.16 -2.99 5.82
CA TRP A 119 -7.73 -4.16 6.58
C TRP A 119 -6.42 -4.75 6.03
N HIS A 120 -6.32 -4.87 4.71
CA HIS A 120 -5.12 -5.39 4.07
C HIS A 120 -3.89 -4.49 4.27
N ALA A 121 -4.09 -3.17 4.31
CA ALA A 121 -3.03 -2.24 4.73
C ALA A 121 -2.54 -2.51 6.17
N ILE A 122 -3.44 -2.84 7.10
CA ILE A 122 -3.05 -3.24 8.47
C ILE A 122 -2.24 -4.55 8.41
N GLU A 123 -2.63 -5.52 7.57
CA GLU A 123 -1.88 -6.77 7.39
C GLU A 123 -0.48 -6.52 6.83
N VAL A 124 -0.32 -5.60 5.87
CA VAL A 124 0.99 -5.20 5.34
C VAL A 124 1.85 -4.62 6.46
N LEU A 125 1.32 -3.70 7.27
CA LEU A 125 2.05 -3.11 8.40
C LEU A 125 2.40 -4.13 9.48
N TYR A 126 1.48 -5.04 9.79
CA TYR A 126 1.72 -6.14 10.73
C TYR A 126 2.82 -7.07 10.22
N THR A 127 2.72 -7.49 8.96
CA THR A 127 3.71 -8.35 8.29
C THR A 127 5.09 -7.70 8.28
N ALA A 128 5.16 -6.40 7.95
CA ALA A 128 6.39 -5.64 8.02
C ALA A 128 6.99 -5.67 9.43
N THR A 129 6.18 -5.40 10.47
CA THR A 129 6.63 -5.42 11.87
C THR A 129 7.20 -6.77 12.29
N LYS A 130 6.64 -7.85 11.76
CA LYS A 130 6.99 -9.23 12.11
C LYS A 130 8.04 -9.87 11.20
N ILE A 131 8.55 -9.13 10.22
CA ILE A 131 9.43 -9.70 9.19
C ILE A 131 10.73 -10.31 9.77
N SER A 132 11.27 -9.74 10.86
CA SER A 132 12.46 -10.26 11.53
C SER A 132 12.21 -11.63 12.20
N GLU A 133 10.98 -11.90 12.64
CA GLU A 133 10.60 -13.16 13.29
C GLU A 133 10.46 -14.30 12.26
N PHE A 134 10.25 -13.98 10.98
CA PHE A 134 9.98 -14.97 9.93
C PHE A 134 11.23 -15.70 9.41
N LYS A 135 12.42 -15.46 9.97
CA LYS A 135 13.70 -16.09 9.55
C LYS A 135 13.86 -16.02 8.02
N ILE A 136 14.10 -14.83 7.50
CA ILE A 136 14.22 -14.57 6.07
C ILE A 136 15.42 -15.33 5.48
N LYS A 137 15.22 -15.90 4.29
CA LYS A 137 16.29 -16.52 3.49
C LYS A 137 17.12 -15.44 2.84
N PHE A 138 18.33 -15.18 3.35
CA PHE A 138 19.22 -14.19 2.75
C PHE A 138 20.19 -14.80 1.75
N PHE A 139 20.51 -14.03 0.71
CA PHE A 139 21.67 -14.28 -0.11
C PHE A 139 22.93 -13.86 0.66
N VAL A 140 23.69 -14.83 1.12
CA VAL A 140 24.82 -14.65 2.05
C VAL A 140 25.84 -13.61 1.56
N TYR A 141 26.14 -13.59 0.26
CA TYR A 141 27.14 -12.68 -0.32
C TYR A 141 26.64 -11.23 -0.50
N SER A 142 25.32 -11.04 -0.55
CA SER A 142 24.70 -9.74 -0.74
C SER A 142 23.26 -9.77 -0.21
N PRO A 143 23.07 -9.56 1.10
CA PRO A 143 21.75 -9.65 1.72
C PRO A 143 20.71 -8.71 1.07
N GLY A 144 21.13 -7.53 0.57
CA GLY A 144 20.26 -6.60 -0.16
C GLY A 144 19.82 -7.06 -1.55
N GLU A 145 20.55 -8.01 -2.15
CA GLU A 145 20.23 -8.62 -3.45
C GLU A 145 19.33 -9.86 -3.34
N THR A 146 18.86 -10.18 -2.13
CA THR A 146 17.96 -11.31 -1.89
C THR A 146 16.67 -11.17 -2.71
N ARG A 147 16.49 -12.04 -3.72
CA ARG A 147 15.38 -11.98 -4.68
C ARG A 147 14.00 -12.02 -4.02
N SER A 148 13.81 -12.86 -3.00
CA SER A 148 12.54 -12.99 -2.29
C SER A 148 12.19 -11.73 -1.49
N LEU A 149 13.18 -11.11 -0.85
CA LEU A 149 13.03 -9.84 -0.15
C LEU A 149 12.74 -8.69 -1.11
N LYS A 150 13.37 -8.67 -2.29
CA LYS A 150 13.05 -7.73 -3.37
C LYS A 150 11.62 -7.87 -3.87
N LYS A 151 11.12 -9.10 -4.06
CA LYS A 151 9.71 -9.34 -4.42
C LYS A 151 8.76 -8.78 -3.36
N LEU A 152 9.06 -9.00 -2.08
CA LEU A 152 8.26 -8.47 -0.97
C LEU A 152 8.28 -6.93 -0.94
N ALA A 153 9.45 -6.33 -1.13
CA ALA A 153 9.58 -4.88 -1.24
C ALA A 153 8.78 -4.32 -2.44
N VAL A 154 8.84 -4.98 -3.60
CA VAL A 154 8.06 -4.60 -4.79
C VAL A 154 6.56 -4.69 -4.52
N TYR A 155 6.11 -5.73 -3.82
CA TYR A 155 4.71 -5.87 -3.42
C TYR A 155 4.25 -4.67 -2.57
N PHE A 156 5.02 -4.32 -1.54
CA PHE A 156 4.71 -3.18 -0.67
C PHE A 156 4.61 -1.85 -1.44
N VAL A 157 5.54 -1.59 -2.37
CA VAL A 157 5.49 -0.40 -3.23
C VAL A 157 4.27 -0.41 -4.13
N THR A 158 4.01 -1.55 -4.77
CA THR A 158 2.93 -1.68 -5.75
C THR A 158 1.59 -1.42 -5.07
N PHE A 159 1.37 -2.07 -3.93
CA PHE A 159 0.18 -1.85 -3.12
C PHE A 159 0.06 -0.38 -2.66
N SER A 160 1.13 0.19 -2.10
CA SER A 160 1.13 1.58 -1.60
C SER A 160 0.87 2.62 -2.69
N LEU A 161 1.47 2.42 -3.87
CA LEU A 161 1.27 3.28 -5.03
C LEU A 161 -0.17 3.19 -5.53
N SER A 162 -0.72 1.97 -5.63
CA SER A 162 -2.11 1.77 -6.04
C SER A 162 -3.10 2.37 -5.04
N VAL A 163 -2.84 2.25 -3.73
CA VAL A 163 -3.65 2.90 -2.68
C VAL A 163 -3.61 4.42 -2.86
N THR A 164 -2.42 4.97 -3.11
CA THR A 164 -2.23 6.41 -3.35
C THR A 164 -2.99 6.89 -4.57
N VAL A 165 -2.92 6.17 -5.70
CA VAL A 165 -3.66 6.51 -6.91
C VAL A 165 -5.17 6.44 -6.68
N GLY A 166 -5.66 5.38 -6.03
CA GLY A 166 -7.08 5.26 -5.67
C GLY A 166 -7.55 6.41 -4.78
N TYR A 167 -6.71 6.82 -3.83
CA TYR A 167 -6.98 7.95 -2.95
C TYR A 167 -7.04 9.29 -3.70
N ILE A 168 -6.16 9.55 -4.67
CA ILE A 168 -6.21 10.80 -5.46
C ILE A 168 -7.60 10.97 -6.10
N PHE A 169 -8.15 9.92 -6.69
CA PHE A 169 -9.46 9.98 -7.32
C PHE A 169 -10.59 10.16 -6.29
N ALA A 170 -10.52 9.45 -5.15
CA ALA A 170 -11.47 9.64 -4.06
C ALA A 170 -11.43 11.06 -3.47
N PHE A 171 -10.22 11.62 -3.34
CA PHE A 171 -9.99 12.99 -2.87
C PHE A 171 -10.54 14.01 -3.86
N ALA A 172 -10.23 13.87 -5.16
CA ALA A 172 -10.77 14.74 -6.20
C ALA A 172 -12.32 14.71 -6.23
N GLY A 173 -12.91 13.51 -6.11
CA GLY A 173 -14.35 13.35 -6.00
C GLY A 173 -14.93 14.04 -4.75
N THR A 174 -14.28 13.88 -3.60
CA THR A 174 -14.70 14.53 -2.33
C THR A 174 -14.61 16.06 -2.40
N MET A 175 -13.59 16.58 -3.07
CA MET A 175 -13.39 18.02 -3.23
C MET A 175 -14.30 18.66 -4.27
N SER A 176 -15.04 17.86 -5.06
CA SER A 176 -16.04 18.35 -6.01
C SER A 176 -17.03 19.32 -5.35
N PRO A 177 -17.36 20.46 -5.99
CA PRO A 177 -18.30 21.43 -5.45
C PRO A 177 -19.77 21.01 -5.53
N LEU A 178 -20.09 19.86 -6.15
CA LEU A 178 -21.48 19.47 -6.47
C LEU A 178 -22.23 18.72 -5.36
N TRP A 179 -21.63 18.50 -4.20
CA TRP A 179 -22.31 17.88 -3.07
C TRP A 179 -23.47 18.74 -2.58
N ARG A 180 -24.62 18.11 -2.27
CA ARG A 180 -25.86 18.78 -1.82
C ARG A 180 -26.12 18.69 -0.32
N GLY A 181 -25.24 18.00 0.41
CA GLY A 181 -25.30 17.92 1.87
C GLY A 181 -25.17 19.27 2.55
N ASN A 182 -25.34 19.28 3.87
CA ASN A 182 -25.10 20.46 4.70
C ASN A 182 -23.64 20.94 4.49
N SER A 183 -23.44 22.25 4.28
CA SER A 183 -22.12 22.85 4.01
C SER A 183 -21.10 22.57 5.12
N THR A 184 -21.52 22.62 6.39
CA THR A 184 -20.69 22.27 7.54
C THR A 184 -20.24 20.82 7.48
N TRP A 185 -21.16 19.91 7.11
CA TRP A 185 -20.84 18.49 6.95
C TRP A 185 -19.86 18.26 5.80
N ILE A 186 -20.11 18.85 4.62
CA ILE A 186 -19.23 18.76 3.46
C ILE A 186 -17.82 19.25 3.80
N ASN A 187 -17.70 20.40 4.49
CA ASN A 187 -16.43 20.96 4.89
C ASN A 187 -15.70 20.08 5.92
N GLY A 188 -16.45 19.49 6.86
CA GLY A 188 -15.92 18.51 7.81
C GLY A 188 -15.32 17.30 7.10
N VAL A 189 -16.07 16.70 6.15
CA VAL A 189 -15.60 15.55 5.36
C VAL A 189 -14.36 15.90 4.52
N ARG A 190 -14.36 17.07 3.86
CA ARG A 190 -13.22 17.55 3.07
C ARG A 190 -11.98 17.89 3.91
N ALA A 191 -12.12 18.12 5.21
CA ALA A 191 -11.00 18.37 6.12
C ALA A 191 -10.50 17.07 6.76
N PHE A 192 -11.41 16.18 7.12
CA PHE A 192 -11.14 14.93 7.80
C PHE A 192 -10.33 13.96 6.96
N TRP A 193 -10.68 13.80 5.68
CA TRP A 193 -10.09 12.75 4.85
C TRP A 193 -8.57 12.87 4.68
N PRO A 194 -7.98 14.04 4.34
CA PRO A 194 -6.53 14.18 4.27
C PRO A 194 -5.81 13.86 5.57
N VAL A 195 -6.41 14.21 6.72
CA VAL A 195 -5.81 14.02 8.05
C VAL A 195 -5.62 12.55 8.40
N ILE A 196 -6.51 11.67 7.94
CA ILE A 196 -6.39 10.23 8.19
C ILE A 196 -5.63 9.54 7.06
N TYR A 197 -5.94 9.87 5.82
CA TYR A 197 -5.44 9.11 4.68
C TYR A 197 -3.97 9.38 4.37
N VAL A 198 -3.52 10.63 4.44
CA VAL A 198 -2.13 10.94 4.14
C VAL A 198 -1.18 10.23 5.11
N PRO A 199 -1.38 10.29 6.44
CA PRO A 199 -0.58 9.49 7.37
C PRO A 199 -0.64 7.99 7.11
N LEU A 200 -1.82 7.44 6.79
CA LEU A 200 -1.98 6.02 6.49
C LEU A 200 -1.19 5.60 5.24
N CYS A 201 -1.33 6.34 4.13
CA CYS A 201 -0.59 6.05 2.89
C CYS A 201 0.92 6.16 3.12
N LEU A 202 1.36 7.18 3.84
CA LEU A 202 2.76 7.36 4.20
C LEU A 202 3.27 6.23 5.09
N ALA A 203 2.49 5.77 6.07
CA ALA A 203 2.86 4.66 6.93
C ALA A 203 3.03 3.35 6.13
N ILE A 204 2.04 3.00 5.30
CA ILE A 204 2.07 1.77 4.48
C ILE A 204 3.22 1.80 3.48
N THR A 205 3.56 2.98 2.95
CA THR A 205 4.70 3.13 2.03
C THR A 205 6.02 3.04 2.78
N THR A 206 6.19 3.83 3.83
CA THR A 206 7.50 4.08 4.44
C THR A 206 7.93 2.96 5.35
N TYR A 207 7.02 2.54 6.23
CA TYR A 207 7.37 1.66 7.34
C TYR A 207 7.88 0.29 6.87
N PRO A 208 7.24 -0.39 5.91
CA PRO A 208 7.77 -1.67 5.43
C PRO A 208 9.17 -1.57 4.82
N HIS A 209 9.49 -0.47 4.13
CA HIS A 209 10.82 -0.27 3.58
C HIS A 209 11.88 -0.01 4.65
N LEU A 210 11.56 0.78 5.67
CA LEU A 210 12.46 1.00 6.80
C LEU A 210 12.75 -0.31 7.53
N VAL A 211 11.74 -1.16 7.71
CA VAL A 211 11.92 -2.44 8.39
C VAL A 211 12.74 -3.42 7.54
N ILE A 212 12.49 -3.52 6.23
CA ILE A 212 13.32 -4.32 5.31
C ILE A 212 14.77 -3.85 5.36
N HIS A 213 15.03 -2.54 5.28
CA HIS A 213 16.38 -1.98 5.38
C HIS A 213 17.06 -2.35 6.69
N ARG A 214 16.34 -2.22 7.82
CA ARG A 214 16.87 -2.60 9.14
C ARG A 214 17.26 -4.07 9.19
N VAL A 215 16.42 -4.94 8.63
CA VAL A 215 16.63 -6.39 8.63
C VAL A 215 17.79 -6.81 7.72
N ILE A 216 17.96 -6.19 6.56
CA ILE A 216 19.15 -6.38 5.70
C ILE A 216 20.41 -5.97 6.44
N ARG A 217 20.40 -4.80 7.09
CA ARG A 217 21.55 -4.29 7.84
C ARG A 217 21.93 -5.21 8.99
N GLN A 218 20.96 -5.67 9.77
CA GLN A 218 21.19 -6.62 10.85
C GLN A 218 21.82 -7.93 10.37
N GLU A 219 21.38 -8.46 9.22
CA GLU A 219 21.97 -9.67 8.67
C GLU A 219 23.39 -9.43 8.14
N LYS A 220 23.65 -8.28 7.51
CA LYS A 220 25.01 -7.89 7.11
C LYS A 220 25.95 -7.86 8.32
N ASP A 221 25.56 -7.15 9.37
CA ASP A 221 26.36 -7.02 10.59
C ASP A 221 26.62 -8.40 11.23
N ARG A 222 25.60 -9.26 11.28
CA ARG A 222 25.73 -10.65 11.77
C ARG A 222 26.73 -11.48 10.96
N LEU A 223 26.66 -11.42 9.64
CA LEU A 223 27.55 -12.18 8.75
C LEU A 223 29.00 -11.70 8.88
N ILE A 224 29.21 -10.38 8.96
CA ILE A 224 30.54 -9.79 9.15
C ILE A 224 31.15 -10.27 10.47
N ILE A 225 30.41 -10.19 11.57
CA ILE A 225 30.87 -10.65 12.90
C ILE A 225 31.23 -12.14 12.85
N SER A 226 30.36 -12.99 12.28
CA SER A 226 30.61 -14.43 12.14
C SER A 226 31.89 -14.75 11.36
N TYR A 227 32.15 -14.03 10.27
CA TYR A 227 33.38 -14.22 9.49
C TYR A 227 34.62 -13.65 10.18
N GLN A 228 34.49 -12.55 10.92
CA GLN A 228 35.57 -12.01 11.75
C GLN A 228 35.95 -12.98 12.87
N GLU A 229 34.98 -13.60 13.54
CA GLU A 229 35.21 -14.63 14.55
C GLU A 229 35.96 -15.84 13.96
N GLN A 230 35.60 -16.29 12.75
CA GLN A 230 36.30 -17.37 12.05
C GLN A 230 37.73 -17.00 11.65
N ILE A 231 37.97 -15.76 11.22
CA ILE A 231 39.32 -15.27 10.97
C ILE A 231 40.13 -15.26 12.27
N ASN A 232 39.54 -14.74 13.35
CA ASN A 232 40.20 -14.65 14.65
C ASN A 232 40.53 -16.03 15.23
N SER A 233 39.67 -17.03 15.06
CA SER A 233 39.99 -18.40 15.47
C SER A 233 41.13 -19.00 14.66
N LEU A 234 41.14 -18.80 13.33
CA LEU A 234 42.21 -19.29 12.46
C LEU A 234 43.58 -18.65 12.79
N ILE A 235 43.58 -17.37 13.18
CA ILE A 235 44.81 -16.64 13.54
C ILE A 235 45.23 -16.95 14.99
N GLY A 236 44.28 -17.04 15.92
CA GLY A 236 44.53 -17.23 17.35
C GLY A 236 45.03 -18.63 17.72
N ASP A 237 44.65 -19.65 16.95
CA ASP A 237 45.00 -21.06 17.23
C ASP A 237 46.36 -21.49 16.67
N ALA A 238 47.04 -20.66 15.86
CA ALA A 238 48.21 -21.06 15.09
C ALA A 238 49.52 -20.37 15.52
N GLN A 239 50.52 -21.15 15.96
CA GLN A 239 51.91 -20.69 16.14
C GLN A 239 52.61 -20.37 14.81
N SER A 240 52.18 -21.02 13.73
CA SER A 240 52.53 -20.69 12.34
C SER A 240 51.33 -21.01 11.44
N LEU A 241 50.91 -20.04 10.62
CA LEU A 241 49.79 -20.20 9.71
C LEU A 241 50.23 -21.03 8.49
N SER A 242 49.49 -22.09 8.16
CA SER A 242 49.72 -22.81 6.92
C SER A 242 49.32 -21.96 5.72
N LYS A 243 49.86 -22.25 4.53
CA LYS A 243 49.43 -21.59 3.28
C LYS A 243 47.92 -21.72 3.06
N GLN A 244 47.33 -22.85 3.45
CA GLN A 244 45.90 -23.10 3.32
C GLN A 244 45.07 -22.22 4.27
N ASP A 245 45.57 -21.95 5.48
CA ASP A 245 44.90 -21.06 6.43
C ASP A 245 44.96 -19.61 5.95
N ILE A 246 46.09 -19.18 5.37
CA ILE A 246 46.23 -17.86 4.75
C ILE A 246 45.23 -17.69 3.59
N GLU A 247 45.10 -18.69 2.72
CA GLU A 247 44.13 -18.67 1.63
C GLU A 247 42.68 -18.58 2.15
N ARG A 248 42.34 -19.29 3.23
CA ARG A 248 41.03 -19.21 3.89
C ARG A 248 40.76 -17.84 4.51
N VAL A 249 41.73 -17.27 5.23
CA VAL A 249 41.62 -15.94 5.82
C VAL A 249 41.40 -14.88 4.74
N ASN A 250 42.16 -14.95 3.64
CA ASN A 250 42.00 -14.04 2.50
C ASN A 250 40.61 -14.19 1.87
N ALA A 251 40.12 -15.41 1.67
CA ALA A 251 38.78 -15.65 1.15
C ALA A 251 37.68 -15.07 2.08
N LEU A 252 37.80 -15.25 3.39
CA LEU A 252 36.85 -14.68 4.37
C LEU A 252 36.92 -13.14 4.39
N ALA A 253 38.10 -12.55 4.30
CA ALA A 253 38.28 -11.10 4.21
C ALA A 253 37.65 -10.52 2.93
N ASP A 254 37.83 -11.19 1.79
CA ASP A 254 37.17 -10.82 0.53
C ASP A 254 35.64 -10.92 0.64
N LEU A 255 35.12 -11.92 1.36
CA LEU A 255 33.69 -12.06 1.62
C LEU A 255 33.14 -10.92 2.48
N ILE A 256 33.84 -10.55 3.56
CA ILE A 256 33.49 -9.39 4.39
C ILE A 256 33.42 -8.14 3.52
N LYS A 257 34.46 -7.87 2.72
CA LYS A 257 34.53 -6.71 1.84
C LYS A 257 33.38 -6.68 0.81
N ARG A 258 33.01 -7.83 0.26
CA ARG A 258 31.83 -7.95 -0.64
C ARG A 258 30.52 -7.67 0.09
N ILE A 259 30.36 -8.17 1.30
CA ILE A 259 29.15 -7.93 2.10
C ILE A 259 29.06 -6.45 2.50
N GLU A 260 30.14 -5.84 2.96
CA GLU A 260 30.18 -4.41 3.33
C GLU A 260 29.77 -3.53 2.16
N SER A 261 30.34 -3.78 0.97
CA SER A 261 30.05 -3.04 -0.27
C SER A 261 28.67 -3.34 -0.87
N SER A 262 27.99 -4.41 -0.45
CA SER A 262 26.62 -4.69 -0.89
C SER A 262 25.62 -3.65 -0.37
N PRO A 263 24.51 -3.35 -1.08
CA PRO A 263 23.53 -2.38 -0.60
C PRO A 263 22.83 -2.88 0.66
N SER A 264 22.62 -1.97 1.63
CA SER A 264 21.85 -2.25 2.85
C SER A 264 20.34 -2.14 2.64
N PHE A 265 19.90 -1.89 1.40
CA PHE A 265 18.52 -1.71 1.00
C PHE A 265 18.14 -2.68 -0.12
N ALA A 266 16.88 -3.10 -0.16
CA ALA A 266 16.28 -3.75 -1.32
C ALA A 266 15.73 -2.67 -2.27
N LEU A 267 16.61 -1.87 -2.89
CA LEU A 267 16.20 -0.75 -3.73
C LEU A 267 16.44 -1.12 -5.18
N ASN A 268 15.35 -1.15 -5.93
CA ASN A 268 15.35 -1.14 -7.39
C ASN A 268 14.72 0.18 -7.85
N PHE A 269 15.02 0.62 -9.06
CA PHE A 269 14.45 1.83 -9.66
C PHE A 269 12.91 1.94 -9.50
N PRO A 270 12.10 0.87 -9.68
CA PRO A 270 10.66 0.93 -9.44
C PRO A 270 10.27 1.20 -7.99
N ILE A 271 11.08 0.75 -7.03
CA ILE A 271 10.84 0.94 -5.60
C ILE A 271 11.07 2.40 -5.22
N ALA A 272 12.19 2.97 -5.67
CA ALA A 272 12.54 4.35 -5.41
C ALA A 272 11.54 5.33 -6.04
N ILE A 273 11.18 5.11 -7.31
CA ILE A 273 10.20 5.96 -8.00
C ILE A 273 8.81 5.81 -7.39
N GLY A 274 8.37 4.58 -7.12
CA GLY A 274 7.06 4.36 -6.52
C GLY A 274 6.93 5.02 -5.15
N ALA A 275 7.96 4.93 -4.31
CA ALA A 275 8.00 5.63 -3.03
C ALA A 275 8.01 7.16 -3.22
N ALA A 276 8.90 7.70 -4.06
CA ALA A 276 9.00 9.14 -4.31
C ALA A 276 7.70 9.73 -4.85
N LEU A 277 7.07 9.09 -5.84
CA LEU A 277 5.76 9.48 -6.36
C LEU A 277 4.71 9.48 -5.26
N THR A 278 4.71 8.45 -4.41
CA THR A 278 3.77 8.35 -3.30
C THR A 278 3.95 9.51 -2.31
N TYR A 279 5.18 9.90 -1.98
CA TYR A 279 5.44 11.06 -1.13
C TYR A 279 5.02 12.37 -1.78
N ILE A 280 5.44 12.61 -3.03
CA ILE A 280 5.14 13.85 -3.77
C ILE A 280 3.63 14.05 -3.85
N VAL A 281 2.89 12.99 -4.17
CA VAL A 281 1.43 13.05 -4.27
C VAL A 281 0.79 13.29 -2.91
N ASN A 282 1.13 12.50 -1.88
CA ASN A 282 0.45 12.58 -0.58
C ASN A 282 0.77 13.90 0.14
N ILE A 283 2.05 14.28 0.19
CA ILE A 283 2.48 15.54 0.81
C ILE A 283 1.96 16.72 -0.02
N GLY A 284 2.10 16.67 -1.35
CA GLY A 284 1.56 17.70 -2.24
C GLY A 284 0.06 17.92 -2.03
N SER A 285 -0.72 16.86 -1.82
CA SER A 285 -2.16 16.96 -1.58
C SER A 285 -2.54 17.76 -0.32
N LEU A 286 -1.63 17.87 0.66
CA LEU A 286 -1.85 18.69 1.86
C LEU A 286 -1.67 20.19 1.58
N PHE A 287 -0.81 20.55 0.61
CA PHE A 287 -0.44 21.93 0.32
C PHE A 287 -1.18 22.53 -0.87
N ILE A 288 -1.79 21.72 -1.74
CA ILE A 288 -2.60 22.22 -2.84
C ILE A 288 -3.90 22.80 -2.28
N SER A 289 -4.15 24.10 -2.54
CA SER A 289 -5.38 24.74 -2.07
C SER A 289 -6.62 24.06 -2.67
N LYS A 290 -7.63 23.84 -1.82
CA LYS A 290 -8.89 23.18 -2.23
C LYS A 290 -9.56 23.94 -3.38
N GLU A 291 -9.39 25.26 -3.38
CA GLU A 291 -9.87 26.17 -4.42
C GLU A 291 -9.15 25.98 -5.74
N LEU A 292 -7.82 25.79 -5.73
CA LEU A 292 -7.03 25.53 -6.93
C LEU A 292 -7.43 24.18 -7.56
N VAL A 293 -7.60 23.13 -6.75
CA VAL A 293 -8.12 21.83 -7.25
C VAL A 293 -9.50 22.00 -7.87
N GLY A 294 -10.40 22.71 -7.17
CA GLY A 294 -11.74 22.98 -7.66
C GLY A 294 -11.77 23.84 -8.93
N GLN A 295 -10.81 24.74 -9.14
CA GLN A 295 -10.67 25.52 -10.37
C GLN A 295 -10.15 24.67 -11.52
N ILE A 296 -9.12 23.85 -11.29
CA ILE A 296 -8.56 22.93 -12.30
C ILE A 296 -9.64 21.94 -12.77
N LEU A 297 -10.36 21.32 -11.82
CA LEU A 297 -11.44 20.39 -12.14
C LEU A 297 -12.57 21.08 -12.93
N ARG A 298 -12.95 22.31 -12.55
CA ARG A 298 -13.95 23.10 -13.31
C ARG A 298 -13.48 23.41 -14.73
N LYS A 299 -12.18 23.66 -14.94
CA LYS A 299 -11.62 23.95 -16.26
C LYS A 299 -11.58 22.69 -17.14
N LEU A 300 -11.16 21.55 -16.57
CA LEU A 300 -11.11 20.26 -17.27
C LEU A 300 -12.50 19.72 -17.64
N LEU A 301 -13.52 19.96 -16.80
CA LEU A 301 -14.89 19.49 -17.02
C LEU A 301 -15.74 20.42 -17.89
N ARG A 302 -15.22 21.60 -18.27
CA ARG A 302 -15.85 22.51 -19.24
C ARG A 302 -15.37 22.27 -20.68
N MET A 303 -14.34 21.44 -20.85
CA MET A 303 -13.89 20.90 -22.14
C MET A 303 -14.61 19.60 -22.42
#